data_AF-L0JZ75-F1
#
_entry.id   AF-L0JZ75-F1
#
_cell.length_a   1.000
_cell.length_b   1.000
_cell.length_c   1.000
_cell.angle_alpha   90.00
_cell.angle_beta   90.00
_cell.angle_gamma   90.00
#
_symmetry.space_group_name_H-M   'P 1'
#
loop_
_entity.id
_entity.type
_entity.pdbx_description
1 polymer ?
#
loop_
_entity_poly.entity_id
_entity_poly.type
_entity_poly.pdbx_seq_one_letter_code
_entity_poly.pdbx_strand_id
1 'polypeptide(L)'
;MTTNAELAGRLEEFADLLEADDVEYKPRAYRRAAESVRAHPTPIADYVAADDRESIETIDHVGDAIASKIVEYVETGSIEELEELRAELPIDIADLTRIEGVGPKTAGKLYRELGIQTLDDLEDAAEAGEIQAVKGFGPKTEQNIRENLEFARTIGQRQLLGEARPLADDVLAFLESLEDVRRCEVAGSIRRWRETIGDVDVLVATETSEDVVEAFVGWDSVDSEIESGPAKASVRVGEIRVDLRTVAPEEFGSALQYFTGSKDHNVTLRNYAIDRGMKLNEYGAFDVSEIDDPDSGQRVGERVAGEDEAGMYEALGLEWIPPELREDRGEIDAAANGELPELLTRDDIRGDLHCHTEWSDGNTSIDAMVEAAEQRGYDYLAIADHAEGPGVVADMGLSDTEIVEQIEAIREVAAAADLEVFAGIEANVDADGEIGLVEDVIDALDVIVASPHSGLGQDAETATDRLVTAIENPAVDVLGHPSGRLLNERSGLDFDATALGEAAAEHGTALEINSNPKRLDLWGSAVQAAIAAGAPIAVNTDAHQPATLEYMRWGVHTARRGWAEPADVINTREIEDLRAFLH
;
A
#
# COMPACT_ATOMS: atom_id res chain seq x y z
N MET A 1 -8.00 15.80 -10.18
CA MET A 1 -7.48 16.88 -11.05
C MET A 1 -6.01 16.63 -11.30
N THR A 2 -5.54 16.83 -12.53
CA THR A 2 -4.13 16.68 -12.90
C THR A 2 -3.25 17.62 -12.08
N THR A 3 -2.19 17.10 -11.47
CA THR A 3 -1.29 17.92 -10.63
C THR A 3 -0.06 18.41 -11.41
N ASN A 4 0.55 19.51 -10.96
CA ASN A 4 1.80 20.01 -11.58
C ASN A 4 2.93 18.96 -11.55
N ALA A 5 3.00 18.14 -10.50
CA ALA A 5 3.98 17.06 -10.39
C ALA A 5 3.74 15.98 -11.45
N GLU A 6 2.47 15.65 -11.72
CA GLU A 6 2.09 14.69 -12.74
C GLU A 6 2.41 15.21 -14.15
N LEU A 7 2.05 16.46 -14.45
CA LEU A 7 2.41 17.13 -15.71
C LEU A 7 3.93 17.17 -15.91
N ALA A 8 4.68 17.55 -14.88
CA ALA A 8 6.14 17.54 -14.93
C ALA A 8 6.70 16.14 -15.19
N GLY A 9 6.12 15.11 -14.56
CA GLY A 9 6.50 13.71 -14.80
C GLY A 9 6.30 13.29 -16.25
N ARG A 10 5.18 13.68 -16.88
CA ARG A 10 4.95 13.42 -18.32
C ARG A 10 5.94 14.15 -19.22
N LEU A 11 6.29 15.38 -18.90
CA LEU A 11 7.27 16.15 -19.67
C LEU A 11 8.70 15.60 -19.50
N GLU A 12 9.04 15.05 -18.34
CA GLU A 12 10.30 14.34 -18.09
C GLU A 12 10.38 13.03 -18.87
N GLU A 13 9.33 12.21 -18.79
CA GLU A 13 9.21 10.98 -19.57
C GLU A 13 9.35 11.27 -21.08
N PHE A 14 8.69 12.33 -21.56
CA PHE A 14 8.83 12.81 -22.94
C PHE A 14 10.28 13.16 -23.28
N ALA A 15 10.97 13.88 -22.39
CA ALA A 15 12.37 14.25 -22.59
C ALA A 15 13.29 13.04 -22.64
N ASP A 16 13.05 12.04 -21.79
CA ASP A 16 13.85 10.84 -21.70
C ASP A 16 13.68 9.96 -22.95
N LEU A 17 12.45 9.76 -23.42
CA LEU A 17 12.19 9.02 -24.66
C LEU A 17 12.78 9.73 -25.89
N LEU A 18 12.63 11.05 -26.00
CA LEU A 18 13.29 11.82 -27.07
C LEU A 18 14.81 11.68 -27.03
N GLU A 19 15.41 11.68 -25.84
CA GLU A 19 16.85 11.52 -25.69
C GLU A 19 17.30 10.10 -26.02
N ALA A 20 16.52 9.09 -25.66
CA ALA A 20 16.73 7.70 -26.05
C ALA A 20 16.68 7.49 -27.57
N ASP A 21 15.80 8.23 -28.26
CA ASP A 21 15.68 8.29 -29.72
C ASP A 21 16.76 9.15 -30.41
N ASP A 22 17.78 9.59 -29.66
CA ASP A 22 18.91 10.40 -30.17
C ASP A 22 18.49 11.78 -30.73
N VAL A 23 17.35 12.31 -30.28
CA VAL A 23 16.89 13.65 -30.65
C VAL A 23 17.72 14.72 -29.91
N GLU A 24 18.32 15.63 -30.67
CA GLU A 24 19.11 16.73 -30.11
C GLU A 24 18.25 17.94 -29.71
N TYR A 25 18.70 18.65 -28.66
CA TYR A 25 18.16 19.93 -28.17
C TYR A 25 16.75 19.91 -27.55
N LYS A 26 15.78 19.17 -28.12
CA LYS A 26 14.39 19.10 -27.59
C LYS A 26 14.31 18.55 -26.15
N PRO A 27 15.00 17.46 -25.76
CA PRO A 27 14.91 16.93 -24.39
C PRO A 27 15.20 17.98 -23.31
N ARG A 28 16.20 18.84 -23.54
CA ARG A 28 16.57 19.90 -22.58
C ARG A 28 15.48 20.96 -22.39
N ALA A 29 14.71 21.24 -23.44
CA ALA A 29 13.60 22.18 -23.35
C ALA A 29 12.48 21.58 -22.49
N TYR A 30 12.14 20.31 -22.72
CA TYR A 30 11.13 19.60 -21.93
C TYR A 30 11.53 19.42 -20.45
N ARG A 31 12.80 19.10 -20.14
CA ARG A 31 13.25 19.04 -18.74
C ARG A 31 13.16 20.37 -18.01
N ARG A 32 13.57 21.47 -18.65
CA ARG A 32 13.44 22.81 -18.06
C ARG A 32 11.99 23.23 -17.88
N ALA A 33 11.13 22.86 -18.83
CA ALA A 33 9.69 23.07 -18.69
C ALA A 33 9.14 22.23 -17.54
N ALA A 34 9.51 20.96 -17.40
CA ALA A 34 9.09 20.10 -16.29
C ALA A 34 9.51 20.68 -14.93
N GLU A 35 10.76 21.14 -14.79
CA GLU A 35 11.24 21.85 -13.60
C GLU A 35 10.39 23.08 -13.28
N SER A 36 10.10 23.90 -14.29
CA SER A 36 9.32 25.14 -14.13
C SER A 36 7.85 24.86 -13.81
N VAL A 37 7.28 23.83 -14.43
CA VAL A 37 5.91 23.35 -14.19
C VAL A 37 5.79 22.81 -12.76
N ARG A 38 6.73 21.96 -12.33
CA ARG A 38 6.75 21.39 -10.98
C ARG A 38 6.87 22.46 -9.90
N ALA A 39 7.71 23.47 -10.14
CA ALA A 39 7.94 24.57 -9.21
C ALA A 39 6.84 25.65 -9.27
N HIS A 40 5.91 25.56 -10.21
CA HIS A 40 4.88 26.59 -10.39
C HIS A 40 3.92 26.59 -9.18
N PRO A 41 3.69 27.76 -8.54
CA PRO A 41 2.93 27.85 -7.28
C PRO A 41 1.43 27.61 -7.45
N THR A 42 0.88 27.87 -8.63
CA THR A 42 -0.53 27.64 -8.96
C THR A 42 -0.68 26.31 -9.72
N PRO A 43 -1.72 25.52 -9.48
CA PRO A 43 -2.03 24.37 -10.32
C PRO A 43 -2.24 24.81 -11.78
N ILE A 44 -1.45 24.28 -12.70
CA ILE A 44 -1.51 24.67 -14.12
C ILE A 44 -2.81 24.19 -14.76
N ALA A 45 -3.39 23.10 -14.24
CA ALA A 45 -4.71 22.64 -14.64
C ALA A 45 -5.81 23.72 -14.45
N ASP A 46 -5.64 24.65 -13.50
CA ASP A 46 -6.59 25.74 -13.28
C ASP A 46 -6.57 26.75 -14.44
N TYR A 47 -5.41 27.00 -15.03
CA TYR A 47 -5.29 27.84 -16.23
C TYR A 47 -5.96 27.19 -17.44
N VAL A 48 -5.83 25.87 -17.58
CA VAL A 48 -6.53 25.13 -18.65
C VAL A 48 -8.05 25.19 -18.44
N ALA A 49 -8.52 24.96 -17.21
CA ALA A 49 -9.95 25.03 -16.87
C ALA A 49 -10.55 26.43 -17.09
N ALA A 50 -9.75 27.48 -16.93
CA ALA A 50 -10.12 28.86 -17.19
C ALA A 50 -9.99 29.30 -18.67
N ASP A 51 -9.59 28.39 -19.58
CA ASP A 51 -9.24 28.69 -20.97
C ASP A 51 -8.17 29.80 -21.10
N ASP A 52 -7.27 29.87 -20.10
CA ASP A 52 -6.20 30.88 -20.00
C ASP A 52 -4.85 30.30 -20.42
N ARG A 53 -4.76 30.01 -21.72
CA ARG A 53 -3.52 29.51 -22.32
C ARG A 53 -2.37 30.52 -22.25
N GLU A 54 -2.67 31.82 -22.26
CA GLU A 54 -1.64 32.86 -22.19
C GLU A 54 -0.85 32.75 -20.88
N SER A 55 -1.51 32.51 -19.75
CA SER A 55 -0.84 32.28 -18.48
C SER A 55 0.08 31.05 -18.48
N ILE A 56 -0.26 29.97 -19.21
CA ILE A 56 0.59 28.78 -19.34
C ILE A 56 1.87 29.11 -20.13
N GLU A 57 1.75 29.90 -21.21
CA GLU A 57 2.88 30.31 -22.05
C GLU A 57 3.81 31.33 -21.36
N THR A 58 3.35 31.98 -20.27
CA THR A 58 4.20 32.84 -19.44
C THR A 58 5.08 32.09 -18.45
N ILE A 59 4.84 30.79 -18.24
CA ILE A 59 5.67 29.95 -17.37
C ILE A 59 7.06 29.84 -17.99
N ASP A 60 8.09 30.06 -17.18
CA ASP A 60 9.47 29.98 -17.64
C ASP A 60 9.73 28.66 -18.38
N HIS A 61 10.38 28.76 -19.54
CA HIS A 61 10.70 27.62 -20.41
C HIS A 61 9.51 26.87 -21.04
N VAL A 62 8.27 27.29 -20.82
CA VAL A 62 7.07 26.74 -21.46
C VAL A 62 6.71 27.59 -22.67
N GLY A 63 7.12 27.16 -23.86
CA GLY A 63 6.68 27.78 -25.13
C GLY A 63 5.40 27.14 -25.68
N ASP A 64 4.85 27.73 -26.75
CA ASP A 64 3.62 27.30 -27.43
C ASP A 64 3.49 25.78 -27.62
N ALA A 65 4.55 25.11 -28.08
CA ALA A 65 4.52 23.66 -28.31
C ALA A 65 4.37 22.83 -27.02
N ILE A 66 4.96 23.30 -25.91
CA ILE A 66 4.86 22.63 -24.61
C ILE A 66 3.52 22.97 -23.96
N ALA A 67 3.08 24.23 -24.07
CA ALA A 67 1.77 24.66 -23.61
C ALA A 67 0.64 23.85 -24.27
N SER A 68 0.71 23.60 -25.59
CA SER A 68 -0.23 22.72 -26.28
C SER A 68 -0.32 21.32 -25.67
N LYS A 69 0.82 20.70 -25.34
CA LYS A 69 0.86 19.35 -24.76
C LYS A 69 0.33 19.32 -23.33
N ILE A 70 0.61 20.37 -22.56
CA ILE A 70 0.06 20.53 -21.21
C ILE A 70 -1.47 20.60 -21.28
N VAL A 71 -2.01 21.43 -22.18
CA VAL A 71 -3.47 21.55 -22.39
C VAL A 71 -4.05 20.21 -22.82
N GLU A 72 -3.44 19.57 -23.83
CA GLU A 72 -3.85 18.25 -24.33
C GLU A 72 -3.94 17.23 -23.18
N TYR A 73 -2.87 17.07 -22.39
CA TYR A 73 -2.86 16.12 -21.29
C TYR A 73 -3.93 16.41 -20.23
N VAL A 74 -4.15 17.69 -19.89
CA VAL A 74 -5.18 18.05 -18.90
C VAL A 74 -6.59 17.78 -19.42
N GLU A 75 -6.85 17.96 -20.72
CA GLU A 75 -8.17 17.74 -21.32
C GLU A 75 -8.46 16.27 -21.65
N THR A 76 -7.46 15.52 -22.11
CA THR A 76 -7.65 14.17 -22.66
C THR A 76 -7.09 13.07 -21.76
N GLY A 77 -6.20 13.41 -20.83
CA GLY A 77 -5.43 12.45 -20.03
C GLY A 77 -4.21 11.87 -20.77
N SER A 78 -3.90 12.30 -22.00
CA SER A 78 -2.78 11.78 -22.79
C SER A 78 -2.10 12.85 -23.65
N ILE A 79 -0.87 12.55 -24.10
CA ILE A 79 -0.15 13.37 -25.09
C ILE A 79 0.12 12.46 -26.29
N GLU A 80 -0.47 12.73 -27.45
CA GLU A 80 -0.41 11.85 -28.62
C GLU A 80 1.05 11.54 -29.03
N GLU A 81 1.91 12.56 -29.11
CA GLU A 81 3.33 12.38 -29.46
C GLU A 81 4.10 11.58 -28.39
N LEU A 82 3.66 11.58 -27.12
CA LEU A 82 4.25 10.74 -26.07
C LEU A 82 3.89 9.27 -26.27
N GLU A 83 2.63 8.99 -26.61
CA GLU A 83 2.18 7.62 -26.91
C GLU A 83 2.85 7.07 -28.17
N GLU A 84 3.09 7.90 -29.19
CA GLU A 84 3.87 7.53 -30.37
C GLU A 84 5.32 7.16 -29.99
N LEU A 85 5.98 7.97 -29.16
CA LEU A 85 7.34 7.68 -28.68
C LEU A 85 7.42 6.38 -27.87
N ARG A 86 6.43 6.09 -27.03
CA ARG A 86 6.33 4.80 -26.30
C ARG A 86 6.19 3.61 -27.24
N ALA A 87 5.43 3.76 -28.33
CA ALA A 87 5.26 2.70 -29.33
C ALA A 87 6.54 2.47 -30.16
N GLU A 88 7.31 3.52 -30.45
CA GLU A 88 8.56 3.43 -31.21
C GLU A 88 9.74 2.91 -30.37
N LEU A 89 9.79 3.28 -29.08
CA LEU A 89 10.77 2.83 -28.10
C LEU A 89 10.04 2.18 -26.89
N PRO A 90 9.62 0.92 -27.02
CA PRO A 90 8.93 0.17 -25.97
C PRO A 90 9.91 -0.29 -24.88
N ILE A 91 10.59 0.66 -24.25
CA ILE A 91 11.56 0.41 -23.17
C ILE A 91 11.01 0.96 -21.86
N ASP A 92 11.30 0.26 -20.77
CA ASP A 92 11.08 0.80 -19.44
C ASP A 92 12.18 1.83 -19.12
N ILE A 93 12.03 3.02 -19.70
CA ILE A 93 13.01 4.09 -19.58
C ILE A 93 13.16 4.52 -18.11
N ALA A 94 12.09 4.46 -17.33
CA ALA A 94 12.09 4.85 -15.93
C ALA A 94 12.91 3.86 -15.09
N ASP A 95 12.78 2.56 -15.32
CA ASP A 95 13.53 1.53 -14.60
C ASP A 95 14.99 1.48 -15.07
N LEU A 96 15.22 1.44 -16.38
CA LEU A 96 16.57 1.34 -16.95
C LEU A 96 17.46 2.52 -16.54
N THR A 97 16.89 3.73 -16.43
CA THR A 97 17.66 4.92 -16.08
C THR A 97 17.97 5.08 -14.58
N ARG A 98 17.43 4.19 -13.73
CA ARG A 98 17.79 4.11 -12.30
C ARG A 98 19.18 3.55 -12.08
N ILE A 99 19.69 2.76 -13.03
CA ILE A 99 21.04 2.21 -12.93
C ILE A 99 22.04 3.35 -13.08
N GLU A 100 22.92 3.51 -12.09
CA GLU A 100 23.98 4.51 -12.16
C GLU A 100 24.79 4.35 -13.46
N GLY A 101 24.91 5.43 -14.23
CA GLY A 101 25.62 5.42 -15.51
C GLY A 101 24.80 4.97 -16.72
N VAL A 102 23.55 4.53 -16.54
CA VAL A 102 22.59 4.30 -17.63
C VAL A 102 21.66 5.50 -17.74
N GLY A 103 22.00 6.46 -18.60
CA GLY A 103 21.09 7.57 -18.94
C GLY A 103 20.17 7.21 -20.11
N PRO A 104 19.20 8.08 -20.46
CA PRO A 104 18.24 7.78 -21.54
C PRO A 104 18.89 7.44 -22.89
N LYS A 105 19.98 8.12 -23.27
CA LYS A 105 20.78 7.79 -24.47
C LYS A 105 21.36 6.37 -24.42
N THR A 106 21.82 5.97 -23.25
CA THR A 106 22.41 4.65 -23.00
C THR A 106 21.33 3.60 -23.15
N ALA A 107 20.17 3.79 -22.50
CA ALA A 107 19.02 2.88 -22.59
C ALA A 107 18.54 2.71 -24.04
N GLY A 108 18.29 3.82 -24.76
CA GLY A 108 17.88 3.76 -26.18
C GLY A 108 18.90 3.12 -27.11
N LYS A 109 20.19 3.16 -26.76
CA LYS A 109 21.25 2.47 -27.52
C LYS A 109 21.32 0.98 -27.21
N LEU A 110 21.16 0.59 -25.95
CA LEU A 110 21.07 -0.81 -25.53
C LEU A 110 19.87 -1.50 -26.17
N TYR A 111 18.72 -0.81 -26.25
CA TYR A 111 17.58 -1.28 -27.03
C TYR A 111 17.89 -1.49 -28.51
N ARG A 112 18.48 -0.49 -29.18
CA ARG A 112 18.77 -0.59 -30.62
C ARG A 112 19.83 -1.63 -30.98
N GLU A 113 20.83 -1.84 -30.13
CA GLU A 113 21.93 -2.76 -30.40
C GLU A 113 21.68 -4.19 -29.89
N LEU A 114 20.95 -4.34 -28.77
CA LEU A 114 20.74 -5.64 -28.09
C LEU A 114 19.27 -6.01 -27.86
N GLY A 115 18.32 -5.10 -28.12
CA GLY A 115 16.88 -5.37 -27.89
C GLY A 115 16.44 -5.27 -26.43
N ILE A 116 17.28 -4.72 -25.55
CA ILE A 116 17.00 -4.57 -24.11
C ILE A 116 15.83 -3.60 -23.90
N GLN A 117 14.74 -4.09 -23.32
CA GLN A 117 13.54 -3.31 -22.98
C GLN A 117 13.36 -3.16 -21.47
N THR A 118 13.81 -4.14 -20.70
CA THR A 118 13.59 -4.23 -19.24
C THR A 118 14.90 -4.40 -18.46
N LEU A 119 14.83 -4.29 -17.13
CA LEU A 119 15.95 -4.62 -16.26
C LEU A 119 16.37 -6.09 -16.37
N ASP A 120 15.43 -7.00 -16.66
CA ASP A 120 15.71 -8.43 -16.83
C ASP A 120 16.49 -8.69 -18.13
N ASP A 121 16.09 -8.08 -19.25
CA ASP A 121 16.85 -8.16 -20.50
C ASP A 121 18.28 -7.62 -20.32
N LEU A 122 18.42 -6.57 -19.51
CA LEU A 122 19.71 -5.96 -19.21
C LEU A 122 20.58 -6.87 -18.32
N GLU A 123 19.98 -7.56 -17.35
CA GLU A 123 20.66 -8.55 -16.51
C GLU A 123 21.19 -9.71 -17.36
N ASP A 124 20.31 -10.32 -18.16
CA ASP A 124 20.66 -11.43 -19.05
C ASP A 124 21.82 -11.04 -19.99
N ALA A 125 21.75 -9.85 -20.60
CA ALA A 125 22.80 -9.33 -21.47
C ALA A 125 24.12 -9.06 -20.72
N ALA A 126 24.05 -8.60 -19.47
CA ALA A 126 25.22 -8.36 -18.63
C ALA A 126 25.88 -9.65 -18.13
N GLU A 127 25.10 -10.68 -17.84
CA GLU A 127 25.59 -12.01 -17.46
C GLU A 127 26.24 -12.73 -18.62
N ALA A 128 25.65 -12.62 -19.82
CA ALA A 128 26.17 -13.18 -21.06
C ALA A 128 27.41 -12.43 -21.61
N GLY A 129 27.74 -11.27 -21.06
CA GLY A 129 28.86 -10.43 -21.50
C GLY A 129 28.60 -9.69 -22.81
N GLU A 130 27.32 -9.56 -23.21
CA GLU A 130 26.89 -9.01 -24.49
C GLU A 130 26.96 -7.49 -24.52
N ILE A 131 26.84 -6.84 -23.36
CA ILE A 131 26.95 -5.38 -23.22
C ILE A 131 28.32 -4.88 -23.71
N GLN A 132 29.40 -5.67 -23.52
CA GLN A 132 30.73 -5.32 -24.01
C GLN A 132 30.84 -5.23 -25.55
N ALA A 133 29.90 -5.83 -26.28
CA ALA A 133 29.87 -5.76 -27.75
C ALA A 133 29.35 -4.41 -28.26
N VAL A 134 28.62 -3.66 -27.42
CA VAL A 134 28.03 -2.36 -27.74
C VAL A 134 29.11 -1.29 -27.77
N LYS A 135 29.18 -0.53 -28.86
CA LYS A 135 30.29 0.43 -29.07
C LYS A 135 30.34 1.48 -27.94
N GLY A 136 31.39 1.48 -27.12
CA GLY A 136 31.54 2.45 -26.02
C GLY A 136 31.13 1.92 -24.65
N PHE A 137 30.71 0.66 -24.57
CA PHE A 137 30.49 -0.10 -23.34
C PHE A 137 31.65 -1.08 -23.20
N GLY A 138 32.41 -0.93 -22.11
CA GLY A 138 33.53 -1.82 -21.81
C GLY A 138 33.24 -2.68 -20.58
N PRO A 139 34.17 -3.57 -20.19
CA PRO A 139 34.02 -4.42 -19.01
C PRO A 139 33.67 -3.65 -17.73
N LYS A 140 34.19 -2.43 -17.58
CA LYS A 140 33.90 -1.56 -16.43
C LYS A 140 32.44 -1.07 -16.41
N THR A 141 31.86 -0.76 -17.57
CA THR A 141 30.47 -0.30 -17.67
C THR A 141 29.51 -1.45 -17.40
N GLU A 142 29.80 -2.63 -17.95
CA GLU A 142 29.03 -3.85 -17.66
C GLU A 142 29.10 -4.23 -16.18
N GLN A 143 30.30 -4.17 -15.57
CA GLN A 143 30.44 -4.39 -14.13
C GLN A 143 29.62 -3.38 -13.31
N ASN A 144 29.66 -2.10 -13.66
CA ASN A 144 28.87 -1.07 -12.97
C ASN A 144 27.36 -1.30 -13.10
N ILE A 145 26.90 -1.75 -14.28
CA ILE A 145 25.50 -2.12 -14.50
C ILE A 145 25.12 -3.28 -13.56
N ARG A 146 25.91 -4.35 -13.52
CA ARG A 146 25.66 -5.51 -12.64
C ARG A 146 25.64 -5.15 -11.16
N GLU A 147 26.60 -4.33 -10.71
CA GLU A 147 26.72 -3.90 -9.30
C GLU A 147 25.54 -3.02 -8.86
N ASN A 148 24.86 -2.34 -9.79
CA ASN A 148 23.73 -1.46 -9.51
C ASN A 148 22.38 -2.03 -9.96
N LEU A 149 22.32 -3.26 -10.50
CA LEU A 149 21.09 -3.79 -11.07
C LEU A 149 20.08 -4.16 -9.98
N GLU A 150 20.54 -4.86 -8.95
CA GLU A 150 19.75 -5.18 -7.76
C GLU A 150 19.26 -3.89 -7.08
N PHE A 151 20.12 -2.87 -7.01
CA PHE A 151 19.74 -1.57 -6.48
C PHE A 151 18.75 -0.80 -7.37
N ALA A 152 18.88 -0.86 -8.70
CA ALA A 152 17.93 -0.20 -9.60
C ALA A 152 16.56 -0.88 -9.60
N ARG A 153 16.52 -2.20 -9.34
CA ARG A 153 15.28 -2.94 -9.07
C ARG A 153 14.62 -2.44 -7.78
N THR A 154 15.39 -2.14 -6.74
CA THR A 154 14.85 -1.65 -5.46
C THR A 154 14.55 -0.15 -5.45
N ILE A 155 15.24 0.67 -6.26
CA ILE A 155 14.90 2.08 -6.46
C ILE A 155 13.52 2.17 -7.12
N GLY A 156 12.57 2.82 -6.45
CA GLY A 156 11.21 3.02 -6.97
C GLY A 156 10.25 1.87 -6.67
N GLN A 157 10.74 0.70 -6.25
CA GLN A 157 9.89 -0.32 -5.63
C GLN A 157 9.54 0.10 -4.22
N ARG A 158 8.23 0.18 -3.95
CA ARG A 158 7.72 0.41 -2.61
C ARG A 158 8.00 -0.84 -1.77
N GLN A 159 8.49 -0.64 -0.56
CA GLN A 159 8.82 -1.71 0.38
C GLN A 159 7.56 -2.28 1.02
N LEU A 160 7.54 -3.56 1.39
CA LEU A 160 6.40 -4.15 2.07
C LEU A 160 6.26 -3.57 3.49
N LEU A 161 5.03 -3.32 3.91
CA LEU A 161 4.76 -2.84 5.28
C LEU A 161 5.32 -3.79 6.34
N GLY A 162 5.23 -5.10 6.10
CA GLY A 162 5.74 -6.13 7.00
C GLY A 162 7.25 -6.07 7.22
N GLU A 163 8.01 -5.53 6.27
CA GLU A 163 9.47 -5.39 6.33
C GLU A 163 9.88 -4.03 6.89
N ALA A 164 9.17 -2.97 6.50
CA ALA A 164 9.50 -1.60 6.90
C ALA A 164 9.04 -1.26 8.32
N ARG A 165 7.94 -1.85 8.81
CA ARG A 165 7.39 -1.50 10.13
C ARG A 165 8.28 -1.93 11.30
N PRO A 166 8.89 -3.13 11.31
CA PRO A 166 9.88 -3.47 12.33
C PRO A 166 11.03 -2.46 12.41
N LEU A 167 11.56 -2.01 11.27
CA LEU A 167 12.58 -0.96 11.22
C LEU A 167 12.07 0.38 11.79
N ALA A 168 10.82 0.73 11.48
CA ALA A 168 10.19 1.93 12.00
C ALA A 168 9.99 1.87 13.53
N ASP A 169 9.66 0.69 14.06
CA ASP A 169 9.55 0.46 15.50
C ASP A 169 10.95 0.54 16.16
N ASP A 170 12.01 0.01 15.53
CA ASP A 170 13.39 0.08 16.02
C ASP A 170 13.94 1.51 16.07
N VAL A 171 13.70 2.32 15.03
CA VAL A 171 14.16 3.71 15.01
C VAL A 171 13.41 4.57 16.02
N LEU A 172 12.11 4.32 16.23
CA LEU A 172 11.35 4.99 17.30
C LEU A 172 11.93 4.63 18.68
N ALA A 173 12.15 3.34 18.95
CA ALA A 173 12.73 2.89 20.22
C ALA A 173 14.11 3.52 20.48
N PHE A 174 14.93 3.67 19.43
CA PHE A 174 16.20 4.38 19.53
C PHE A 174 16.01 5.87 19.87
N LEU A 175 15.15 6.59 19.14
CA LEU A 175 14.92 8.02 19.34
C LEU A 175 14.29 8.30 20.71
N GLU A 176 13.36 7.48 21.18
CA GLU A 176 12.76 7.57 22.52
C GLU A 176 13.79 7.41 23.65
N SER A 177 14.92 6.74 23.38
CA SER A 177 15.98 6.55 24.37
C SER A 177 16.86 7.79 24.58
N LEU A 178 16.77 8.79 23.69
CA LEU A 178 17.57 10.01 23.75
C LEU A 178 16.95 11.03 24.73
N GLU A 179 17.75 11.58 25.65
CA GLU A 179 17.27 12.52 26.68
C GLU A 179 16.66 13.81 26.10
N ASP A 180 17.10 14.19 24.90
CA ASP A 180 16.72 15.41 24.19
C ASP A 180 15.44 15.27 23.35
N VAL A 181 14.87 14.07 23.27
CA VAL A 181 13.63 13.78 22.55
C VAL A 181 12.45 13.87 23.50
N ARG A 182 11.52 14.81 23.24
CA ARG A 182 10.28 14.91 24.04
C ARG A 182 9.20 13.95 23.57
N ARG A 183 9.06 13.82 22.25
CA ARG A 183 8.10 12.93 21.56
C ARG A 183 8.69 12.55 20.21
N CYS A 184 8.42 11.35 19.75
CA CYS A 184 8.65 10.96 18.37
C CYS A 184 7.54 10.05 17.88
N GLU A 185 7.33 10.04 16.57
CA GLU A 185 6.29 9.24 15.92
C GLU A 185 6.65 9.01 14.45
N VAL A 186 6.24 7.87 13.90
CA VAL A 186 6.36 7.64 12.45
C VAL A 186 5.28 8.44 11.71
N ALA A 187 5.59 8.93 10.51
CA ALA A 187 4.66 9.67 9.67
C ALA A 187 4.43 8.94 8.34
N GLY A 188 4.02 9.66 7.30
CA GLY A 188 3.91 9.12 5.94
C GLY A 188 2.94 7.96 5.78
N SER A 189 3.15 7.16 4.73
CA SER A 189 2.30 6.00 4.42
C SER A 189 2.36 4.89 5.46
N ILE A 190 3.48 4.78 6.18
CA ILE A 190 3.68 3.73 7.18
C ILE A 190 2.79 3.94 8.41
N ARG A 191 2.59 5.20 8.83
CA ARG A 191 1.65 5.55 9.90
C ARG A 191 0.19 5.33 9.48
N ARG A 192 -0.11 5.48 8.18
CA ARG A 192 -1.44 5.16 7.62
C ARG A 192 -1.63 3.67 7.34
N TRP A 193 -0.63 2.82 7.58
CA TRP A 193 -0.68 1.37 7.34
C TRP A 193 -0.91 0.98 5.87
N ARG A 194 -0.39 1.75 4.91
CA ARG A 194 -0.43 1.31 3.50
C ARG A 194 0.35 0.01 3.33
N GLU A 195 -0.16 -0.90 2.50
CA GLU A 195 0.43 -2.22 2.26
C GLU A 195 1.87 -2.18 1.75
N THR A 196 2.22 -1.11 1.03
CA THR A 196 3.58 -0.81 0.60
C THR A 196 3.94 0.63 0.95
N ILE A 197 5.21 0.91 1.25
CA ILE A 197 5.72 2.22 1.71
C ILE A 197 6.91 2.66 0.85
N GLY A 198 7.15 3.97 0.73
CA GLY A 198 8.32 4.48 -0.01
C GLY A 198 9.56 4.49 0.89
N ASP A 199 9.50 5.31 1.91
CA ASP A 199 10.47 5.51 2.97
C ASP A 199 9.80 5.42 4.34
N VAL A 200 10.64 5.38 5.39
CA VAL A 200 10.20 5.51 6.79
C VAL A 200 10.42 6.95 7.21
N ASP A 201 9.34 7.72 7.30
CA ASP A 201 9.36 9.08 7.84
C ASP A 201 9.23 9.05 9.37
N VAL A 202 10.10 9.77 10.08
CA VAL A 202 10.06 9.91 11.54
C VAL A 202 10.10 11.38 11.93
N LEU A 203 9.16 11.77 12.79
CA LEU A 203 9.08 13.10 13.36
C LEU A 203 9.54 13.09 14.81
N VAL A 204 10.27 14.13 15.20
CA VAL A 204 10.77 14.30 16.57
C VAL A 204 10.49 15.71 17.09
N ALA A 205 9.83 15.81 18.23
CA ALA A 205 9.72 17.02 19.02
C ALA A 205 10.96 17.22 19.90
N THR A 206 11.72 18.27 19.65
CA THR A 206 12.93 18.61 20.43
C THR A 206 13.24 20.10 20.38
N GLU A 207 13.99 20.59 21.37
CA GLU A 207 14.59 21.94 21.37
C GLU A 207 16.04 21.93 20.86
N THR A 208 16.64 20.74 20.73
CA THR A 208 18.06 20.50 20.41
C THR A 208 18.16 19.68 19.13
N SER A 209 17.57 20.22 18.06
CA SER A 209 17.48 19.57 16.74
C SER A 209 18.81 19.02 16.21
N GLU A 210 19.91 19.78 16.34
CA GLU A 210 21.21 19.36 15.82
C GLU A 210 21.76 18.13 16.56
N ASP A 211 21.61 18.09 17.89
CA ASP A 211 22.09 16.98 18.73
C ASP A 211 21.33 15.67 18.41
N VAL A 212 20.01 15.77 18.19
CA VAL A 212 19.17 14.63 17.79
C VAL A 212 19.53 14.14 16.38
N VAL A 213 19.78 15.06 15.44
CA VAL A 213 20.20 14.69 14.08
C VAL A 213 21.55 13.99 14.11
N GLU A 214 22.52 14.49 14.88
CA GLU A 214 23.84 13.85 15.02
C GLU A 214 23.71 12.43 15.61
N ALA A 215 22.89 12.27 16.65
CA ALA A 215 22.63 10.96 17.26
C ALA A 215 21.98 9.99 16.27
N PHE A 216 21.00 10.45 15.49
CA PHE A 216 20.32 9.63 14.47
C PHE A 216 21.25 9.17 13.36
N VAL A 217 22.08 10.07 12.82
CA VAL A 217 23.07 9.70 11.78
C VAL A 217 24.11 8.73 12.34
N GLY A 218 24.44 8.82 13.63
CA GLY A 218 25.35 7.92 14.34
C GLY A 218 24.71 6.65 14.90
N TRP A 219 23.44 6.37 14.62
CA TRP A 219 22.76 5.17 15.11
C TRP A 219 23.41 3.91 14.53
N ASP A 220 23.68 2.90 15.37
CA ASP A 220 24.45 1.70 14.99
C ASP A 220 23.84 0.90 13.81
N SER A 221 22.54 1.04 13.55
CA SER A 221 21.85 0.39 12.43
C SER A 221 22.05 1.12 11.09
N VAL A 222 22.62 2.32 11.08
CA VAL A 222 22.82 3.12 9.86
C VAL A 222 23.99 2.58 9.05
N ASP A 223 23.72 2.18 7.81
CA ASP A 223 24.75 1.75 6.87
C ASP A 223 25.46 2.94 6.20
N SER A 224 24.69 3.97 5.84
CA SER A 224 25.24 5.18 5.21
C SER A 224 24.33 6.40 5.38
N GLU A 225 24.97 7.56 5.50
CA GLU A 225 24.30 8.85 5.45
C GLU A 225 24.01 9.24 3.99
N ILE A 226 22.78 9.70 3.71
CA ILE A 226 22.38 10.22 2.39
C ILE A 226 22.51 11.75 2.39
N GLU A 227 21.80 12.42 3.31
CA GLU A 227 21.93 13.86 3.56
C GLU A 227 21.65 14.19 5.03
N SER A 228 22.26 15.25 5.56
CA SER A 228 21.93 15.78 6.88
C SER A 228 21.99 17.31 6.92
N GLY A 229 21.24 17.88 7.85
CA GLY A 229 21.20 19.31 8.12
C GLY A 229 20.66 19.60 9.52
N PRO A 230 20.50 20.88 9.91
CA PRO A 230 20.26 21.23 11.30
C PRO A 230 18.97 20.67 11.93
N ALA A 231 17.96 20.34 11.13
CA ALA A 231 16.67 19.86 11.60
C ALA A 231 16.11 18.67 10.79
N LYS A 232 16.91 18.10 9.88
CA LYS A 232 16.50 16.97 9.05
C LYS A 232 17.70 16.13 8.65
N ALA A 233 17.49 14.83 8.50
CA ALA A 233 18.48 13.92 7.95
C ALA A 233 17.80 12.75 7.24
N SER A 234 18.53 12.16 6.30
CA SER A 234 18.16 10.97 5.56
C SER A 234 19.31 10.00 5.62
N VAL A 235 19.02 8.77 6.03
CA VAL A 235 20.00 7.68 6.15
C VAL A 235 19.48 6.43 5.44
N ARG A 236 20.39 5.49 5.20
CA ARG A 236 20.09 4.17 4.69
C ARG A 236 20.25 3.13 5.79
N VAL A 237 19.25 2.27 5.94
CA VAL A 237 19.28 1.08 6.81
C VAL A 237 18.79 -0.12 5.98
N GLY A 238 19.70 -1.03 5.66
CA GLY A 238 19.49 -2.06 4.64
C GLY A 238 19.10 -1.44 3.30
N GLU A 239 17.97 -1.88 2.77
CA GLU A 239 17.42 -1.35 1.52
C GLU A 239 16.53 -0.11 1.74
N ILE A 240 16.18 0.20 2.98
CA ILE A 240 15.15 1.18 3.33
C ILE A 240 15.78 2.54 3.61
N ARG A 241 15.19 3.58 3.05
CA ARG A 241 15.51 4.97 3.38
C ARG A 241 14.71 5.38 4.62
N VAL A 242 15.40 5.96 5.60
CA VAL A 242 14.78 6.51 6.81
C VAL A 242 15.03 8.01 6.86
N ASP A 243 13.95 8.78 6.92
CA ASP A 243 13.94 10.23 6.93
C ASP A 243 13.54 10.75 8.31
N LEU A 244 14.44 11.49 8.95
CA LEU A 244 14.20 12.19 10.20
C LEU A 244 13.88 13.66 9.94
N ARG A 245 12.86 14.17 10.64
CA ARG A 245 12.62 15.61 10.76
C ARG A 245 12.34 15.99 12.21
N THR A 246 13.04 17.02 12.68
CA THR A 246 12.82 17.59 14.01
C THR A 246 11.95 18.85 13.91
N VAL A 247 11.11 19.07 14.91
CA VAL A 247 10.20 20.21 15.02
C VAL A 247 10.16 20.74 16.45
N ALA A 248 9.76 22.01 16.59
CA ALA A 248 9.51 22.59 17.90
C ALA A 248 8.38 21.80 18.60
N PRO A 249 8.46 21.54 19.92
CA PRO A 249 7.48 20.68 20.61
C PRO A 249 6.04 21.20 20.52
N GLU A 250 5.86 22.51 20.48
CA GLU A 250 4.55 23.13 20.29
C GLU A 250 3.99 22.96 18.87
N GLU A 251 4.79 22.59 17.86
CA GLU A 251 4.42 22.36 16.45
C GLU A 251 4.29 20.87 16.10
N PHE A 252 4.48 19.97 17.08
CA PHE A 252 4.52 18.53 16.82
C PHE A 252 3.20 17.98 16.24
N GLY A 253 2.06 18.37 16.79
CA GLY A 253 0.74 17.95 16.33
C GLY A 253 0.43 18.36 14.88
N SER A 254 0.78 19.59 14.50
CA SER A 254 0.62 20.07 13.12
C SER A 254 1.57 19.39 12.15
N ALA A 255 2.82 19.19 12.54
CA ALA A 255 3.78 18.47 11.73
C ALA A 255 3.33 17.01 11.53
N LEU A 256 2.83 16.37 12.60
CA LEU A 256 2.34 15.00 12.53
C LEU A 256 1.15 14.87 11.57
N GLN A 257 0.16 15.76 11.64
CA GLN A 257 -0.95 15.81 10.68
C GLN A 257 -0.41 15.97 9.25
N TYR A 258 0.45 16.96 9.04
CA TYR A 258 0.98 17.32 7.73
C TYR A 258 1.81 16.20 7.08
N PHE A 259 2.79 15.65 7.78
CA PHE A 259 3.67 14.61 7.24
C PHE A 259 3.04 13.21 7.26
N THR A 260 2.01 12.97 8.10
CA THR A 260 1.20 11.74 7.97
C THR A 260 0.45 11.73 6.64
N GLY A 261 -0.09 12.87 6.21
CA GLY A 261 -0.89 12.95 5.00
C GLY A 261 -2.17 12.09 5.08
N SER A 262 -2.67 11.54 3.97
CA SER A 262 -2.10 11.60 2.61
C SER A 262 -2.01 13.03 2.04
N LYS A 263 -1.35 13.19 0.89
CA LYS A 263 -1.34 14.46 0.16
C LYS A 263 -2.77 14.93 -0.13
N ASP A 264 -3.63 14.02 -0.56
CA ASP A 264 -5.00 14.34 -0.97
C ASP A 264 -5.84 14.72 0.25
N HIS A 265 -5.74 13.95 1.34
CA HIS A 265 -6.31 14.32 2.65
C HIS A 265 -5.90 15.74 3.08
N ASN A 266 -4.61 16.07 2.98
CA ASN A 266 -4.10 17.40 3.33
C ASN A 266 -4.63 18.50 2.41
N VAL A 267 -4.85 18.23 1.12
CA VAL A 267 -5.45 19.19 0.19
C VAL A 267 -6.90 19.45 0.59
N THR A 268 -7.69 18.40 0.77
CA THR A 268 -9.10 18.52 1.14
C THR A 268 -9.28 19.18 2.51
N LEU A 269 -8.47 18.82 3.51
CA LEU A 269 -8.52 19.43 4.85
C LEU A 269 -8.13 20.92 4.83
N ARG A 270 -7.13 21.29 4.01
CA ARG A 270 -6.75 22.71 3.83
C ARG A 270 -7.86 23.51 3.16
N ASN A 271 -8.51 22.97 2.13
CA ASN A 271 -9.66 23.63 1.50
C ASN A 271 -10.82 23.80 2.50
N TYR A 272 -11.12 22.76 3.28
CA TYR A 272 -12.13 22.81 4.35
C TYR A 272 -11.83 23.91 5.38
N ALA A 273 -10.55 24.11 5.72
CA ALA A 273 -10.10 25.16 6.63
C ALA A 273 -10.16 26.57 6.01
N ILE A 274 -9.77 26.72 4.74
CA ILE A 274 -9.83 28.00 4.02
C ILE A 274 -11.26 28.54 4.00
N ASP A 275 -12.25 27.67 3.75
CA ASP A 275 -13.67 28.02 3.77
C ASP A 275 -14.17 28.53 5.14
N ARG A 276 -13.38 28.31 6.19
CA ARG A 276 -13.63 28.72 7.58
C ARG A 276 -12.71 29.84 8.06
N GLY A 277 -11.96 30.48 7.15
CA GLY A 277 -11.05 31.57 7.49
C GLY A 277 -9.81 31.10 8.25
N MET A 278 -9.41 29.84 8.05
CA MET A 278 -8.28 29.20 8.74
C MET A 278 -7.16 28.84 7.76
N LYS A 279 -5.91 28.94 8.22
CA LYS A 279 -4.71 28.44 7.52
C LYS A 279 -4.14 27.25 8.28
N LEU A 280 -3.92 26.14 7.57
CA LEU A 280 -3.23 24.96 8.10
C LEU A 280 -1.91 24.75 7.36
N ASN A 281 -0.87 24.41 8.09
CA ASN A 281 0.43 23.96 7.56
C ASN A 281 1.20 23.16 8.61
N GLU A 282 2.44 22.81 8.31
CA GLU A 282 3.32 22.02 9.19
C GLU A 282 3.61 22.67 10.56
N TYR A 283 3.32 23.97 10.73
CA TYR A 283 3.62 24.74 11.94
C TYR A 283 2.38 25.01 12.83
N GLY A 284 1.16 24.80 12.33
CA GLY A 284 -0.05 24.99 13.12
C GLY A 284 -1.32 25.22 12.32
N ALA A 285 -2.40 25.42 13.08
CA ALA A 285 -3.63 26.01 12.60
C ALA A 285 -3.70 27.48 13.03
N PHE A 286 -3.99 28.37 12.09
CA PHE A 286 -4.00 29.81 12.29
C PHE A 286 -5.35 30.39 11.88
N ASP A 287 -5.98 31.16 12.77
CA ASP A 287 -7.12 32.00 12.43
C ASP A 287 -6.61 33.22 11.64
N VAL A 288 -7.04 33.31 10.39
CA VAL A 288 -6.69 34.38 9.46
C VAL A 288 -7.91 35.18 9.02
N SER A 289 -9.06 35.01 9.70
CA SER A 289 -10.33 35.66 9.34
C SER A 289 -10.29 37.19 9.40
N GLU A 290 -9.40 37.75 10.22
CA GLU A 290 -9.16 39.20 10.35
C GLU A 290 -7.88 39.68 9.64
N ILE A 291 -7.23 38.84 8.82
CA ILE A 291 -5.98 39.17 8.14
C ILE A 291 -6.23 39.58 6.68
N ASP A 292 -5.75 40.76 6.30
CA ASP A 292 -5.92 41.31 4.94
C ASP A 292 -5.18 40.49 3.86
N ASP A 293 -3.98 39.97 4.18
CA ASP A 293 -3.15 39.14 3.31
C ASP A 293 -2.70 37.87 4.04
N PRO A 294 -3.52 36.80 4.05
CA PRO A 294 -3.19 35.56 4.72
C PRO A 294 -1.96 34.87 4.13
N ASP A 295 -1.55 35.18 2.90
CA ASP A 295 -0.42 34.54 2.20
C ASP A 295 0.93 35.23 2.45
N SER A 296 0.93 36.34 3.19
CA SER A 296 2.14 37.09 3.56
C SER A 296 3.16 36.30 4.40
N GLY A 297 2.79 35.13 4.92
CA GLY A 297 3.70 34.22 5.62
C GLY A 297 3.08 32.90 6.07
N GLN A 298 3.92 31.98 6.54
CA GLN A 298 3.49 30.65 6.99
C GLN A 298 2.88 30.66 8.41
N ARG A 299 3.31 31.58 9.28
CA ARG A 299 2.80 31.71 10.67
C ARG A 299 1.98 32.99 10.87
N VAL A 300 1.25 33.40 9.85
CA VAL A 300 0.39 34.59 9.89
C VAL A 300 -0.98 34.22 10.47
N GLY A 301 -1.53 35.10 11.30
CA GLY A 301 -2.78 34.85 12.04
C GLY A 301 -2.54 34.51 13.50
N GLU A 302 -3.63 34.34 14.26
CA GLU A 302 -3.57 33.82 15.63
C GLU A 302 -3.45 32.30 15.57
N ARG A 303 -2.39 31.74 16.15
CA ARG A 303 -2.22 30.28 16.22
C ARG A 303 -3.21 29.71 17.23
N VAL A 304 -4.13 28.87 16.77
CA VAL A 304 -5.20 28.27 17.61
C VAL A 304 -4.97 26.78 17.89
N ALA A 305 -4.11 26.09 17.12
CA ALA A 305 -3.72 24.70 17.37
C ALA A 305 -2.35 24.33 16.80
N GLY A 306 -1.84 23.16 17.20
CA GLY A 306 -0.68 22.51 16.60
C GLY A 306 0.27 21.77 17.56
N GLU A 307 0.02 21.81 18.88
CA GLU A 307 0.80 21.02 19.86
C GLU A 307 0.48 19.53 19.79
N ASP A 308 -0.80 19.20 19.68
CA ASP A 308 -1.31 17.85 19.47
C ASP A 308 -2.12 17.74 18.18
N GLU A 309 -2.22 16.53 17.66
CA GLU A 309 -2.84 16.28 16.36
C GLU A 309 -4.37 16.38 16.40
N ALA A 310 -5.00 16.04 17.54
CA ALA A 310 -6.45 16.16 17.71
C ALA A 310 -6.89 17.62 17.65
N GLY A 311 -6.15 18.51 18.31
CA GLY A 311 -6.37 19.96 18.29
C GLY A 311 -6.41 20.57 16.88
N MET A 312 -5.69 19.99 15.90
CA MET A 312 -5.74 20.43 14.51
C MET A 312 -7.12 20.22 13.86
N TYR A 313 -7.79 19.11 14.18
CA TYR A 313 -9.15 18.82 13.69
C TYR A 313 -10.19 19.55 14.53
N GLU A 314 -10.02 19.60 15.85
CA GLU A 314 -10.93 20.31 16.77
C GLU A 314 -11.04 21.80 16.44
N ALA A 315 -9.93 22.44 16.04
CA ALA A 315 -9.92 23.84 15.60
C ALA A 315 -10.79 24.11 14.36
N LEU A 316 -11.12 23.07 13.59
CA LEU A 316 -11.99 23.11 12.42
C LEU A 316 -13.41 22.61 12.72
N GLY A 317 -13.68 22.21 13.96
CA GLY A 317 -14.93 21.57 14.37
C GLY A 317 -15.08 20.15 13.83
N LEU A 318 -13.97 19.45 13.59
CA LEU A 318 -13.94 18.06 13.14
C LEU A 318 -13.56 17.13 14.29
N GLU A 319 -14.10 15.91 14.28
CA GLU A 319 -13.55 14.81 15.07
C GLU A 319 -12.13 14.46 14.59
N TRP A 320 -11.25 14.00 15.48
CA TRP A 320 -9.91 13.57 15.10
C TRP A 320 -9.99 12.35 14.18
N ILE A 321 -9.40 12.49 12.98
CA ILE A 321 -9.44 11.44 11.96
C ILE A 321 -8.24 10.49 12.14
N PRO A 322 -8.48 9.19 12.42
CA PRO A 322 -7.41 8.19 12.52
C PRO A 322 -6.54 8.14 11.24
N PRO A 323 -5.21 7.94 11.34
CA PRO A 323 -4.31 7.93 10.19
C PRO A 323 -4.71 6.97 9.07
N GLU A 324 -5.27 5.80 9.41
CA GLU A 324 -5.72 4.78 8.46
C GLU A 324 -6.81 5.29 7.49
N LEU A 325 -7.60 6.27 7.89
CA LEU A 325 -8.71 6.81 7.08
C LEU A 325 -8.28 7.95 6.15
N ARG A 326 -7.07 8.51 6.34
CA ARG A 326 -6.60 9.74 5.66
C ARG A 326 -6.14 9.48 4.22
N GLU A 327 -7.08 9.08 3.38
CA GLU A 327 -6.87 8.73 1.98
C GLU A 327 -7.83 9.46 1.02
N ASP A 328 -8.54 10.50 1.47
CA ASP A 328 -9.51 11.28 0.69
C ASP A 328 -10.64 10.43 0.10
N ARG A 329 -11.26 9.61 0.96
CA ARG A 329 -12.35 8.67 0.63
C ARG A 329 -13.62 8.93 1.46
N GLY A 330 -13.83 10.18 1.86
CA GLY A 330 -15.01 10.65 2.60
C GLY A 330 -14.79 10.91 4.09
N GLU A 331 -13.57 10.73 4.60
CA GLU A 331 -13.26 10.83 6.04
C GLU A 331 -13.49 12.23 6.62
N ILE A 332 -13.30 13.28 5.82
CA ILE A 332 -13.50 14.67 6.27
C ILE A 332 -14.99 14.98 6.38
N ASP A 333 -15.81 14.52 5.43
CA ASP A 333 -17.26 14.70 5.49
C ASP A 333 -17.86 13.90 6.66
N ALA A 334 -17.42 12.65 6.85
CA ALA A 334 -17.82 11.84 7.99
C ALA A 334 -17.43 12.50 9.33
N ALA A 335 -16.21 13.03 9.45
CA ALA A 335 -15.79 13.77 10.65
C ALA A 335 -16.59 15.04 10.89
N ALA A 336 -17.02 15.75 9.84
CA ALA A 336 -17.85 16.95 9.95
C ALA A 336 -19.29 16.64 10.39
N ASN A 337 -19.79 15.45 10.05
CA ASN A 337 -21.13 15.01 10.40
C ASN A 337 -21.20 14.17 11.70
N GLY A 338 -20.06 13.81 12.28
CA GLY A 338 -20.00 12.91 13.44
C GLY A 338 -20.36 11.47 13.07
N GLU A 339 -19.94 11.05 11.88
CA GLU A 339 -20.24 9.76 11.24
C GLU A 339 -18.96 8.93 11.01
N LEU A 340 -17.86 9.24 11.71
CA LEU A 340 -16.67 8.38 11.69
C LEU A 340 -17.00 7.02 12.34
N PRO A 341 -16.50 5.90 11.78
CA PRO A 341 -16.75 4.57 12.32
C PRO A 341 -16.00 4.32 13.64
N GLU A 342 -16.58 3.50 14.52
CA GLU A 342 -15.86 2.92 15.66
C GLU A 342 -14.96 1.79 15.15
N LEU A 343 -13.75 2.17 14.75
CA LEU A 343 -12.83 1.28 14.05
C LEU A 343 -12.44 0.05 14.88
N LEU A 344 -12.49 -1.12 14.23
CA LEU A 344 -12.01 -2.41 14.72
C LEU A 344 -10.63 -2.30 15.38
N THR A 345 -10.45 -3.00 16.49
CA THR A 345 -9.18 -3.13 17.20
C THR A 345 -8.74 -4.58 17.29
N ARG A 346 -7.48 -4.82 17.69
CA ARG A 346 -6.96 -6.17 17.88
C ARG A 346 -7.68 -6.92 19.00
N ASP A 347 -8.17 -6.21 20.01
CA ASP A 347 -8.85 -6.80 21.18
C ASP A 347 -10.28 -7.26 20.84
N ASP A 348 -10.86 -6.76 19.74
CA ASP A 348 -12.16 -7.21 19.26
C ASP A 348 -12.10 -8.58 18.58
N ILE A 349 -10.90 -9.01 18.12
CA ILE A 349 -10.71 -10.29 17.42
C ILE A 349 -10.62 -11.43 18.41
N ARG A 350 -11.54 -12.38 18.26
CA ARG A 350 -11.69 -13.57 19.12
C ARG A 350 -11.05 -14.82 18.57
N GLY A 351 -10.79 -14.89 17.28
CA GLY A 351 -10.18 -16.07 16.67
C GLY A 351 -9.82 -15.88 15.22
N ASP A 352 -9.14 -16.89 14.68
CA ASP A 352 -8.68 -16.95 13.30
C ASP A 352 -9.37 -18.12 12.58
N LEU A 353 -9.86 -17.88 11.36
CA LEU A 353 -10.65 -18.84 10.60
C LEU A 353 -9.89 -19.43 9.40
N HIS A 354 -8.60 -19.12 9.24
CA HIS A 354 -7.80 -19.63 8.12
C HIS A 354 -6.34 -19.86 8.56
N CYS A 355 -6.04 -21.10 8.93
CA CYS A 355 -4.71 -21.52 9.37
C CYS A 355 -4.36 -22.90 8.81
N HIS A 356 -3.09 -23.11 8.50
CA HIS A 356 -2.57 -24.31 7.85
C HIS A 356 -1.69 -25.12 8.79
N THR A 357 -1.59 -26.41 8.53
CA THR A 357 -0.81 -27.36 9.33
C THR A 357 0.05 -28.24 8.43
N GLU A 358 0.82 -29.15 9.03
CA GLU A 358 1.64 -30.13 8.31
C GLU A 358 0.84 -31.14 7.47
N TRP A 359 -0.49 -31.08 7.51
CA TRP A 359 -1.35 -31.87 6.63
C TRP A 359 -1.31 -31.38 5.18
N SER A 360 -1.17 -30.06 4.95
CA SER A 360 -0.93 -29.49 3.62
C SER A 360 0.47 -28.87 3.52
N ASP A 361 0.58 -27.54 3.58
CA ASP A 361 1.80 -26.77 3.35
C ASP A 361 2.30 -26.01 4.60
N GLY A 362 1.62 -26.19 5.74
CA GLY A 362 2.08 -25.72 7.04
C GLY A 362 3.29 -26.50 7.56
N ASN A 363 3.98 -25.92 8.56
CA ASN A 363 5.21 -26.50 9.12
C ASN A 363 5.04 -27.11 10.51
N THR A 364 3.81 -27.17 11.03
CA THR A 364 3.52 -27.57 12.41
C THR A 364 2.26 -28.39 12.53
N SER A 365 2.18 -29.21 13.58
CA SER A 365 1.00 -30.02 13.89
C SER A 365 -0.21 -29.18 14.31
N ILE A 366 -1.39 -29.78 14.26
CA ILE A 366 -2.65 -29.19 14.76
C ILE A 366 -2.50 -28.76 16.23
N ASP A 367 -1.96 -29.63 17.10
CA ASP A 367 -1.74 -29.31 18.53
C ASP A 367 -0.92 -28.03 18.72
N ALA A 368 0.16 -27.86 17.95
CA ALA A 368 1.04 -26.70 18.09
C ALA A 368 0.33 -25.39 17.68
N MET A 369 -0.54 -25.44 16.67
CA MET A 369 -1.36 -24.29 16.26
C MET A 369 -2.41 -23.95 17.31
N VAL A 370 -3.11 -24.96 17.84
CA VAL A 370 -4.12 -24.79 18.90
C VAL A 370 -3.49 -24.24 20.18
N GLU A 371 -2.39 -24.82 20.68
CA GLU A 371 -1.67 -24.32 21.85
C GLU A 371 -1.23 -22.86 21.68
N ALA A 372 -0.83 -22.47 20.47
CA ALA A 372 -0.40 -21.11 20.17
C ALA A 372 -1.55 -20.11 20.10
N ALA A 373 -2.74 -20.55 19.67
CA ALA A 373 -3.97 -19.77 19.71
C ALA A 373 -4.47 -19.59 21.15
N GLU A 374 -4.43 -20.63 21.99
CA GLU A 374 -4.76 -20.55 23.42
C GLU A 374 -3.87 -19.55 24.16
N GLN A 375 -2.56 -19.58 23.89
CA GLN A 375 -1.60 -18.63 24.48
C GLN A 375 -1.88 -17.17 24.10
N ARG A 376 -2.56 -16.94 22.98
CA ARG A 376 -3.01 -15.61 22.52
C ARG A 376 -4.37 -15.22 23.07
N GLY A 377 -5.06 -16.12 23.76
CA GLY A 377 -6.38 -15.89 24.34
C GLY A 377 -7.50 -15.88 23.30
N TYR A 378 -7.34 -16.63 22.20
CA TYR A 378 -8.45 -16.83 21.26
C TYR A 378 -9.55 -17.72 21.86
N ASP A 379 -10.79 -17.37 21.55
CA ASP A 379 -11.99 -18.16 21.84
C ASP A 379 -12.11 -19.34 20.85
N TYR A 380 -11.60 -19.17 19.63
CA TYR A 380 -11.63 -20.20 18.59
C TYR A 380 -10.49 -20.12 17.58
N LEU A 381 -10.25 -21.23 16.89
CA LEU A 381 -9.32 -21.37 15.77
C LEU A 381 -9.90 -22.32 14.73
N ALA A 382 -9.84 -22.00 13.45
CA ALA A 382 -10.08 -22.97 12.38
C ALA A 382 -8.77 -23.49 11.79
N ILE A 383 -8.71 -24.79 11.57
CA ILE A 383 -7.70 -25.42 10.72
C ILE A 383 -8.32 -25.58 9.34
N ALA A 384 -7.72 -24.97 8.32
CA ALA A 384 -8.23 -24.90 6.95
C ALA A 384 -7.08 -25.18 5.96
N ASP A 385 -6.53 -26.39 6.04
CA ASP A 385 -5.50 -26.85 5.10
C ASP A 385 -6.02 -26.88 3.65
N HIS A 386 -5.13 -26.90 2.68
CA HIS A 386 -5.53 -26.89 1.26
C HIS A 386 -6.24 -28.19 0.85
N ALA A 387 -7.35 -28.08 0.11
CA ALA A 387 -7.89 -29.18 -0.69
C ALA A 387 -7.04 -29.41 -1.96
N GLU A 388 -7.11 -30.60 -2.55
CA GLU A 388 -6.59 -30.83 -3.91
C GLU A 388 -7.31 -29.92 -4.92
N GLY A 389 -6.56 -29.37 -5.87
CA GLY A 389 -7.18 -28.57 -6.93
C GLY A 389 -6.21 -27.76 -7.78
N PRO A 390 -6.74 -26.99 -8.76
CA PRO A 390 -5.94 -26.26 -9.73
C PRO A 390 -5.13 -25.13 -9.08
N GLY A 391 -3.81 -25.14 -9.27
CA GLY A 391 -2.90 -24.10 -8.77
C GLY A 391 -2.19 -24.46 -7.47
N VAL A 392 -2.68 -25.47 -6.75
CA VAL A 392 -1.96 -26.10 -5.64
C VAL A 392 -0.88 -27.02 -6.22
N VAL A 393 0.31 -26.99 -5.64
CA VAL A 393 1.42 -27.88 -6.06
C VAL A 393 0.96 -29.33 -5.84
N ALA A 394 1.24 -30.20 -6.82
CA ALA A 394 0.91 -31.62 -6.69
C ALA A 394 1.49 -32.19 -5.39
N ASP A 395 0.67 -32.95 -4.66
CA ASP A 395 0.95 -33.52 -3.33
C ASP A 395 0.92 -32.52 -2.13
N MET A 396 0.45 -31.28 -2.31
CA MET A 396 0.23 -30.34 -1.18
C MET A 396 -1.24 -30.16 -0.77
N GLY A 397 -2.19 -30.57 -1.60
CA GLY A 397 -3.61 -30.53 -1.26
C GLY A 397 -4.13 -31.88 -0.77
N LEU A 398 -5.13 -31.86 0.10
CA LEU A 398 -5.80 -33.03 0.65
C LEU A 398 -6.92 -33.50 -0.29
N SER A 399 -6.96 -34.79 -0.59
CA SER A 399 -8.11 -35.42 -1.25
C SER A 399 -9.31 -35.51 -0.30
N ASP A 400 -10.52 -35.66 -0.81
CA ASP A 400 -11.75 -35.85 0.00
C ASP A 400 -11.61 -36.89 1.12
N THR A 401 -10.84 -37.96 0.87
CA THR A 401 -10.61 -39.01 1.89
C THR A 401 -9.68 -38.52 2.99
N GLU A 402 -8.61 -37.80 2.63
CA GLU A 402 -7.66 -37.24 3.58
C GLU A 402 -8.27 -36.10 4.40
N ILE A 403 -9.18 -35.31 3.81
CA ILE A 403 -9.96 -34.28 4.53
C ILE A 403 -10.77 -34.93 5.67
N VAL A 404 -11.45 -36.05 5.41
CA VAL A 404 -12.20 -36.77 6.46
C VAL A 404 -11.27 -37.30 7.56
N GLU A 405 -10.09 -37.80 7.20
CA GLU A 405 -9.07 -38.23 8.17
C GLU A 405 -8.55 -37.05 9.01
N GLN A 406 -8.35 -35.89 8.39
CA GLN A 406 -7.93 -34.67 9.09
C GLN A 406 -9.01 -34.18 10.06
N ILE A 407 -10.28 -34.18 9.65
CA ILE A 407 -11.40 -33.81 10.52
C ILE A 407 -11.41 -34.66 11.80
N GLU A 408 -11.14 -35.97 11.70
CA GLU A 408 -11.02 -36.83 12.88
C GLU A 408 -9.84 -36.41 13.79
N ALA A 409 -8.69 -36.08 13.20
CA ALA A 409 -7.52 -35.61 13.94
C ALA A 409 -7.76 -34.27 14.63
N ILE A 410 -8.40 -33.31 13.94
CA ILE A 410 -8.78 -32.01 14.50
C ILE A 410 -9.71 -32.21 15.70
N ARG A 411 -10.73 -33.08 15.56
CA ARG A 411 -11.67 -33.38 16.65
C ARG A 411 -11.00 -34.05 17.85
N GLU A 412 -9.95 -34.86 17.64
CA GLU A 412 -9.16 -35.44 18.73
C GLU A 412 -8.42 -34.36 19.52
N VAL A 413 -7.76 -33.42 18.85
CA VAL A 413 -7.08 -32.29 19.49
C VAL A 413 -8.08 -31.36 20.17
N ALA A 414 -9.18 -31.03 19.49
CA ALA A 414 -10.25 -30.15 20.00
C ALA A 414 -10.84 -30.66 21.32
N ALA A 415 -10.93 -31.98 21.52
CA ALA A 415 -11.44 -32.56 22.76
C ALA A 415 -10.58 -32.28 24.00
N ALA A 416 -9.33 -31.87 23.81
CA ALA A 416 -8.39 -31.51 24.86
C ALA A 416 -8.09 -29.99 24.95
N ALA A 417 -8.58 -29.20 24.00
CA ALA A 417 -8.34 -27.77 23.90
C ALA A 417 -9.24 -26.96 24.87
N ASP A 418 -8.74 -25.80 25.30
CA ASP A 418 -9.42 -24.79 26.09
C ASP A 418 -10.16 -23.75 25.21
N LEU A 419 -10.06 -23.86 23.88
CA LEU A 419 -10.77 -23.06 22.87
C LEU A 419 -11.56 -23.94 21.90
N GLU A 420 -12.48 -23.35 21.13
CA GLU A 420 -13.21 -24.05 20.08
C GLU A 420 -12.33 -24.23 18.83
N VAL A 421 -12.16 -25.48 18.36
CA VAL A 421 -11.36 -25.78 17.16
C VAL A 421 -12.29 -26.23 16.04
N PHE A 422 -12.42 -25.40 15.01
CA PHE A 422 -13.21 -25.72 13.83
C PHE A 422 -12.42 -26.57 12.85
N ALA A 423 -13.03 -27.66 12.36
CA ALA A 423 -12.47 -28.46 11.30
C ALA A 423 -12.89 -27.88 9.95
N GLY A 424 -11.98 -27.18 9.29
CA GLY A 424 -12.24 -26.52 8.02
C GLY A 424 -11.35 -27.00 6.88
N ILE A 425 -11.51 -26.36 5.73
CA ILE A 425 -10.68 -26.57 4.55
C ILE A 425 -10.58 -25.28 3.75
N GLU A 426 -9.43 -25.06 3.11
CA GLU A 426 -9.34 -24.10 2.01
C GLU A 426 -9.58 -24.82 0.67
N ALA A 427 -10.79 -24.65 0.13
CA ALA A 427 -11.20 -25.22 -1.14
C ALA A 427 -10.74 -24.35 -2.33
N ASN A 428 -10.33 -25.01 -3.41
CA ASN A 428 -9.87 -24.31 -4.61
C ASN A 428 -11.04 -23.85 -5.47
N VAL A 429 -11.15 -22.55 -5.71
CA VAL A 429 -12.06 -22.00 -6.71
C VAL A 429 -11.44 -22.19 -8.10
N ASP A 430 -12.06 -23.01 -8.94
CA ASP A 430 -11.62 -23.21 -10.32
C ASP A 430 -11.95 -22.00 -11.22
N ALA A 431 -11.57 -22.05 -12.50
CA ALA A 431 -11.74 -20.93 -13.43
C ALA A 431 -13.21 -20.54 -13.71
N ASP A 432 -14.15 -21.44 -13.41
CA ASP A 432 -15.60 -21.26 -13.58
C ASP A 432 -16.29 -20.89 -12.25
N GLY A 433 -15.57 -20.92 -11.12
CA GLY A 433 -16.06 -20.51 -9.80
C GLY A 433 -16.44 -21.66 -8.87
N GLU A 434 -16.19 -22.91 -9.27
CA GLU A 434 -16.59 -24.11 -8.53
C GLU A 434 -15.49 -24.58 -7.57
N ILE A 435 -15.86 -25.18 -6.41
CA ILE A 435 -14.93 -25.61 -5.36
C ILE A 435 -14.57 -27.11 -5.35
N GLY A 436 -15.29 -27.94 -6.12
CA GLY A 436 -14.91 -29.33 -6.40
C GLY A 436 -15.06 -30.36 -5.26
N LEU A 437 -15.60 -30.00 -4.09
CA LEU A 437 -15.82 -30.92 -2.95
C LEU A 437 -17.10 -31.75 -3.10
N VAL A 438 -17.11 -32.96 -2.53
CA VAL A 438 -18.33 -33.81 -2.47
C VAL A 438 -19.22 -33.47 -1.27
N GLU A 439 -20.53 -33.67 -1.42
CA GLU A 439 -21.56 -33.33 -0.42
C GLU A 439 -21.28 -33.93 0.98
N ASP A 440 -20.88 -35.21 1.05
CA ASP A 440 -20.56 -35.87 2.33
C ASP A 440 -19.35 -35.22 3.05
N VAL A 441 -18.42 -34.59 2.32
CA VAL A 441 -17.27 -33.88 2.89
C VAL A 441 -17.70 -32.49 3.36
N ILE A 442 -18.47 -31.78 2.53
CA ILE A 442 -19.05 -30.48 2.88
C ILE A 442 -19.85 -30.57 4.19
N ASP A 443 -20.75 -31.56 4.31
CA ASP A 443 -21.57 -31.78 5.51
C ASP A 443 -20.76 -32.10 6.79
N ALA A 444 -19.49 -32.49 6.64
CA ALA A 444 -18.63 -32.88 7.75
C ALA A 444 -17.71 -31.75 8.25
N LEU A 445 -17.52 -30.70 7.45
CA LEU A 445 -16.70 -29.53 7.74
C LEU A 445 -17.49 -28.51 8.56
N ASP A 446 -16.80 -27.80 9.45
CA ASP A 446 -17.37 -26.69 10.23
C ASP A 446 -17.20 -25.33 9.52
N VAL A 447 -16.19 -25.19 8.64
CA VAL A 447 -15.91 -23.95 7.88
C VAL A 447 -15.22 -24.25 6.56
N ILE A 448 -15.64 -23.59 5.48
CA ILE A 448 -15.06 -23.69 4.15
C ILE A 448 -14.61 -22.30 3.70
N VAL A 449 -13.31 -22.16 3.52
CA VAL A 449 -12.69 -20.99 2.88
C VAL A 449 -12.50 -21.33 1.40
N ALA A 450 -13.05 -20.56 0.47
CA ALA A 450 -12.88 -20.79 -0.95
C ALA A 450 -11.95 -19.74 -1.56
N SER A 451 -10.87 -20.18 -2.21
CA SER A 451 -9.84 -19.29 -2.72
C SER A 451 -9.40 -19.60 -4.16
N PRO A 452 -9.12 -18.57 -4.99
CA PRO A 452 -8.53 -18.78 -6.31
C PRO A 452 -7.00 -18.92 -6.25
N HIS A 453 -6.49 -20.07 -6.69
CA HIS A 453 -5.04 -20.34 -6.79
C HIS A 453 -4.49 -20.41 -8.22
N SER A 454 -5.39 -20.40 -9.21
CA SER A 454 -5.06 -20.50 -10.63
C SER A 454 -5.93 -19.58 -11.48
N GLY A 455 -5.58 -19.41 -12.75
CA GLY A 455 -6.34 -18.54 -13.65
C GLY A 455 -6.28 -17.04 -13.28
N LEU A 456 -5.28 -16.63 -12.48
CA LEU A 456 -5.16 -15.26 -11.92
C LEU A 456 -4.89 -14.15 -12.96
N GLY A 457 -4.90 -14.47 -14.25
CA GLY A 457 -4.75 -13.53 -15.36
C GLY A 457 -6.03 -13.33 -16.17
N GLN A 458 -7.19 -13.73 -15.63
CA GLN A 458 -8.50 -13.44 -16.22
C GLN A 458 -8.75 -11.93 -16.28
N ASP A 459 -9.50 -11.48 -17.28
CA ASP A 459 -9.99 -10.10 -17.33
C ASP A 459 -10.99 -9.81 -16.20
N ALA A 460 -11.17 -8.53 -15.88
CA ALA A 460 -11.91 -8.11 -14.69
C ALA A 460 -13.39 -8.57 -14.67
N GLU A 461 -14.05 -8.61 -15.83
CA GLU A 461 -15.45 -9.09 -15.93
C GLU A 461 -15.51 -10.59 -15.61
N THR A 462 -14.68 -11.38 -16.28
CA THR A 462 -14.60 -12.84 -16.07
C THR A 462 -14.19 -13.19 -14.63
N ALA A 463 -13.24 -12.45 -14.06
CA ALA A 463 -12.79 -12.64 -12.69
C ALA A 463 -13.90 -12.31 -11.67
N THR A 464 -14.66 -11.24 -11.91
CA THR A 464 -15.81 -10.88 -11.06
C THR A 464 -16.87 -11.99 -11.09
N ASP A 465 -17.27 -12.45 -12.29
CA ASP A 465 -18.27 -13.52 -12.44
C ASP A 465 -17.84 -14.83 -11.76
N ARG A 466 -16.56 -15.18 -11.87
CA ARG A 466 -15.96 -16.35 -11.20
C ARG A 466 -16.04 -16.25 -9.68
N LEU A 467 -15.64 -15.12 -9.11
CA LEU A 467 -15.65 -14.93 -7.65
C LEU A 467 -17.08 -14.84 -7.10
N VAL A 468 -18.00 -14.22 -7.84
CA VAL A 468 -19.43 -14.21 -7.51
C VAL A 468 -20.00 -15.62 -7.53
N THR A 469 -19.67 -16.44 -8.52
CA THR A 469 -20.10 -17.84 -8.58
C THR A 469 -19.64 -18.64 -7.36
N ALA A 470 -18.41 -18.40 -6.87
CA ALA A 470 -17.93 -19.01 -5.64
C ALA A 470 -18.71 -18.54 -4.40
N ILE A 471 -19.07 -17.26 -4.32
CA ILE A 471 -19.91 -16.70 -3.24
C ILE A 471 -21.33 -17.25 -3.27
N GLU A 472 -21.91 -17.47 -4.47
CA GLU A 472 -23.27 -18.00 -4.60
C GLU A 472 -23.40 -19.45 -4.11
N ASN A 473 -22.28 -20.16 -3.93
CA ASN A 473 -22.26 -21.53 -3.47
C ASN A 473 -22.62 -21.61 -1.97
N PRO A 474 -23.73 -22.28 -1.59
CA PRO A 474 -24.21 -22.38 -0.22
C PRO A 474 -23.42 -23.38 0.62
N ALA A 475 -22.14 -23.57 0.32
CA ALA A 475 -21.17 -24.26 1.17
C ALA A 475 -19.99 -23.33 1.53
N VAL A 476 -19.86 -22.16 0.90
CA VAL A 476 -18.69 -21.28 1.03
C VAL A 476 -18.91 -20.20 2.08
N ASP A 477 -18.31 -20.36 3.25
CA ASP A 477 -18.44 -19.42 4.39
C ASP A 477 -17.64 -18.14 4.17
N VAL A 478 -16.44 -18.30 3.60
CA VAL A 478 -15.48 -17.23 3.41
C VAL A 478 -14.89 -17.33 2.01
N LEU A 479 -14.90 -16.24 1.24
CA LEU A 479 -14.08 -16.12 0.05
C LEU A 479 -12.67 -15.67 0.48
N GLY A 480 -11.71 -16.61 0.47
CA GLY A 480 -10.33 -16.42 0.90
C GLY A 480 -9.50 -15.64 -0.12
N HIS A 481 -8.61 -14.77 0.37
CA HIS A 481 -7.76 -13.83 -0.37
C HIS A 481 -8.18 -13.64 -1.86
N PRO A 482 -9.29 -12.90 -2.10
CA PRO A 482 -10.04 -13.01 -3.36
C PRO A 482 -9.28 -12.68 -4.64
N SER A 483 -8.26 -11.81 -4.57
CA SER A 483 -7.45 -11.49 -5.74
C SER A 483 -6.38 -12.54 -6.02
N GLY A 484 -5.93 -13.27 -4.99
CA GLY A 484 -4.73 -14.10 -5.05
C GLY A 484 -3.45 -13.29 -5.28
N ARG A 485 -3.43 -11.98 -4.96
CA ARG A 485 -2.24 -11.13 -5.15
C ARG A 485 -1.09 -11.51 -4.21
N LEU A 486 0.12 -11.22 -4.66
CA LEU A 486 1.34 -11.18 -3.84
C LEU A 486 2.00 -9.82 -4.10
N LEU A 487 2.02 -8.97 -3.09
CA LEU A 487 2.56 -7.62 -3.18
C LEU A 487 4.01 -7.65 -3.69
N ASN A 488 4.31 -6.79 -4.66
CA ASN A 488 5.60 -6.72 -5.37
C ASN A 488 6.00 -7.96 -6.20
N GLU A 489 5.17 -9.01 -6.27
CA GLU A 489 5.48 -10.24 -7.01
C GLU A 489 4.43 -10.58 -8.08
N ARG A 490 3.14 -10.50 -7.74
CA ARG A 490 1.99 -10.88 -8.60
C ARG A 490 0.79 -9.99 -8.32
N SER A 491 0.24 -9.35 -9.36
CA SER A 491 -0.93 -8.47 -9.24
C SER A 491 -2.20 -9.17 -8.76
N GLY A 492 -2.41 -10.44 -9.14
CA GLY A 492 -3.65 -11.17 -8.89
C GLY A 492 -4.76 -10.81 -9.89
N LEU A 493 -5.98 -11.29 -9.59
CA LEU A 493 -7.21 -10.96 -10.30
C LEU A 493 -7.59 -9.50 -10.06
N ASP A 494 -8.03 -8.83 -11.13
CA ASP A 494 -8.76 -7.57 -11.06
C ASP A 494 -10.26 -7.88 -11.02
N PHE A 495 -11.06 -7.19 -10.21
CA PHE A 495 -12.50 -7.46 -10.06
C PHE A 495 -13.26 -6.23 -9.53
N ASP A 496 -14.58 -6.22 -9.72
CA ASP A 496 -15.45 -5.22 -9.14
C ASP A 496 -15.75 -5.55 -7.66
N ALA A 497 -15.07 -4.85 -6.75
CA ALA A 497 -15.26 -5.02 -5.30
C ALA A 497 -16.69 -4.67 -4.83
N THR A 498 -17.42 -3.81 -5.55
CA THR A 498 -18.82 -3.50 -5.21
C THR A 498 -19.72 -4.68 -5.55
N ALA A 499 -19.59 -5.23 -6.76
CA ALA A 499 -20.35 -6.42 -7.18
C ALA A 499 -20.06 -7.61 -6.27
N LEU A 500 -18.79 -7.80 -5.88
CA LEU A 500 -18.40 -8.83 -4.94
C LEU A 500 -19.03 -8.63 -3.56
N GLY A 501 -19.04 -7.39 -3.06
CA GLY A 501 -19.68 -7.03 -1.80
C GLY A 501 -21.20 -7.24 -1.81
N GLU A 502 -21.88 -6.89 -2.90
CA GLU A 502 -23.32 -7.12 -3.06
C GLU A 502 -23.67 -8.62 -3.04
N ALA A 503 -22.91 -9.44 -3.77
CA ALA A 503 -23.08 -10.89 -3.75
C ALA A 503 -22.83 -11.47 -2.34
N ALA A 504 -21.74 -11.06 -1.69
CA ALA A 504 -21.39 -11.50 -0.34
C ALA A 504 -22.49 -11.17 0.69
N ALA A 505 -23.07 -9.96 0.59
CA ALA A 505 -24.18 -9.53 1.43
C ALA A 505 -25.47 -10.34 1.18
N GLU A 506 -25.76 -10.68 -0.08
CA GLU A 506 -26.95 -11.45 -0.46
C GLU A 506 -26.87 -12.92 0.00
N HIS A 507 -25.69 -13.52 -0.13
CA HIS A 507 -25.47 -14.95 0.11
C HIS A 507 -24.97 -15.27 1.52
N GLY A 508 -24.56 -14.25 2.29
CA GLY A 508 -24.04 -14.44 3.65
C GLY A 508 -22.62 -15.01 3.67
N THR A 509 -21.86 -14.89 2.60
CA THR A 509 -20.45 -15.28 2.52
C THR A 509 -19.56 -14.11 2.95
N ALA A 510 -18.61 -14.35 3.85
CA ALA A 510 -17.66 -13.32 4.27
C ALA A 510 -16.54 -13.13 3.23
N LEU A 511 -16.08 -11.89 3.08
CA LEU A 511 -14.91 -11.58 2.25
C LEU A 511 -13.66 -11.49 3.13
N GLU A 512 -12.63 -12.27 2.80
CA GLU A 512 -11.41 -12.32 3.61
C GLU A 512 -10.52 -11.08 3.39
N ILE A 513 -10.00 -10.57 4.51
CA ILE A 513 -8.78 -9.77 4.62
C ILE A 513 -7.71 -10.71 5.16
N ASN A 514 -6.90 -11.22 4.24
CA ASN A 514 -5.77 -12.05 4.54
C ASN A 514 -4.64 -11.17 5.09
N SER A 515 -4.27 -11.45 6.33
CA SER A 515 -3.37 -10.61 7.12
C SER A 515 -1.90 -10.88 6.83
N ASN A 516 -1.58 -11.85 5.97
CA ASN A 516 -0.20 -12.08 5.56
C ASN A 516 0.36 -10.79 4.92
N PRO A 517 1.48 -10.24 5.42
CA PRO A 517 2.00 -8.95 4.95
C PRO A 517 2.48 -8.97 3.50
N LYS A 518 2.59 -10.15 2.88
CA LYS A 518 2.83 -10.30 1.44
C LYS A 518 1.55 -10.27 0.60
N ARG A 519 0.38 -10.40 1.20
CA ARG A 519 -0.93 -10.44 0.53
C ARG A 519 -1.73 -9.17 0.81
N LEU A 520 -2.09 -8.96 2.09
CA LEU A 520 -3.02 -7.91 2.56
C LEU A 520 -4.25 -7.80 1.65
N ASP A 521 -4.92 -8.94 1.44
CA ASP A 521 -5.96 -9.12 0.42
C ASP A 521 -7.23 -9.62 1.09
N LEU A 522 -8.32 -8.86 1.17
CA LEU A 522 -8.62 -7.62 0.46
C LEU A 522 -7.90 -6.35 0.96
N TRP A 523 -7.67 -5.41 0.05
CA TRP A 523 -7.09 -4.10 0.37
C TRP A 523 -8.14 -3.08 0.83
N GLY A 524 -7.70 -2.04 1.54
CA GLY A 524 -8.61 -1.13 2.25
C GLY A 524 -9.68 -0.40 1.41
N SER A 525 -9.52 -0.18 0.10
CA SER A 525 -10.61 0.39 -0.71
C SER A 525 -11.62 -0.65 -1.18
N ALA A 526 -11.19 -1.89 -1.43
CA ALA A 526 -12.11 -2.99 -1.69
C ALA A 526 -12.93 -3.33 -0.43
N VAL A 527 -12.30 -3.34 0.75
CA VAL A 527 -12.99 -3.53 2.03
C VAL A 527 -14.06 -2.46 2.26
N GLN A 528 -13.73 -1.18 2.01
CA GLN A 528 -14.70 -0.08 2.16
C GLN A 528 -15.90 -0.25 1.22
N ALA A 529 -15.67 -0.68 -0.03
CA ALA A 529 -16.74 -0.96 -0.99
C ALA A 529 -17.61 -2.14 -0.54
N ALA A 530 -17.00 -3.21 -0.04
CA ALA A 530 -17.70 -4.38 0.47
C ALA A 530 -18.59 -4.05 1.67
N ILE A 531 -18.08 -3.29 2.65
CA ILE A 531 -18.84 -2.86 3.82
C ILE A 531 -19.98 -1.92 3.41
N ALA A 532 -19.75 -1.00 2.47
CA ALA A 532 -20.80 -0.13 1.94
C ALA A 532 -21.95 -0.92 1.26
N ALA A 533 -21.65 -2.10 0.70
CA ALA A 533 -22.63 -3.04 0.16
C ALA A 533 -23.29 -3.95 1.23
N GLY A 534 -22.79 -3.93 2.46
CA GLY A 534 -23.29 -4.73 3.58
C GLY A 534 -22.68 -6.13 3.69
N ALA A 535 -21.54 -6.38 3.03
CA ALA A 535 -20.86 -7.67 3.08
C ALA A 535 -20.23 -7.92 4.46
N PRO A 536 -20.34 -9.14 5.01
CA PRO A 536 -19.54 -9.54 6.16
C PRO A 536 -18.06 -9.66 5.76
N ILE A 537 -17.16 -9.34 6.68
CA ILE A 537 -15.71 -9.40 6.49
C ILE A 537 -15.12 -10.48 7.42
N ALA A 538 -14.12 -11.21 6.95
CA ALA A 538 -13.28 -12.08 7.78
C ALA A 538 -11.85 -11.52 7.81
N VAL A 539 -11.19 -11.49 8.97
CA VAL A 539 -9.78 -11.10 9.10
C VAL A 539 -9.00 -12.31 9.58
N ASN A 540 -8.24 -12.94 8.70
CA ASN A 540 -7.54 -14.19 8.99
C ASN A 540 -6.06 -14.08 8.66
N THR A 541 -5.21 -14.90 9.29
CA THR A 541 -3.76 -14.77 9.11
C THR A 541 -3.17 -15.58 7.99
N ASP A 542 -3.84 -16.64 7.54
CA ASP A 542 -3.26 -17.60 6.59
C ASP A 542 -1.92 -18.09 7.18
N ALA A 543 -1.99 -18.55 8.43
CA ALA A 543 -0.82 -18.90 9.22
C ALA A 543 -0.40 -20.34 8.97
N HIS A 544 0.80 -20.50 8.42
CA HIS A 544 1.48 -21.79 8.24
C HIS A 544 2.33 -22.24 9.43
N GLN A 545 2.40 -21.42 10.49
CA GLN A 545 3.12 -21.73 11.73
C GLN A 545 2.66 -20.85 12.90
N PRO A 546 2.89 -21.25 14.16
CA PRO A 546 2.48 -20.51 15.35
C PRO A 546 2.93 -19.05 15.43
N ALA A 547 4.10 -18.73 14.86
CA ALA A 547 4.62 -17.36 14.89
C ALA A 547 3.73 -16.42 14.04
N THR A 548 3.27 -16.88 12.87
CA THR A 548 2.55 -16.04 11.90
C THR A 548 1.11 -15.75 12.29
N LEU A 549 0.56 -16.37 13.35
CA LEU A 549 -0.67 -15.91 14.00
C LEU A 549 -0.57 -14.46 14.50
N GLU A 550 0.64 -13.92 14.68
CA GLU A 550 0.85 -12.50 14.98
C GLU A 550 0.46 -11.56 13.83
N TYR A 551 0.33 -12.08 12.61
CA TYR A 551 -0.02 -11.31 11.43
C TYR A 551 -1.39 -10.66 11.52
N MET A 552 -2.26 -11.09 12.43
CA MET A 552 -3.59 -10.52 12.68
C MET A 552 -3.55 -9.00 12.81
N ARG A 553 -2.45 -8.45 13.36
CA ARG A 553 -2.25 -7.00 13.45
C ARG A 553 -2.36 -6.29 12.10
N TRP A 554 -1.84 -6.88 11.02
CA TRP A 554 -1.84 -6.28 9.69
C TRP A 554 -3.23 -6.30 9.05
N GLY A 555 -3.97 -7.40 9.25
CA GLY A 555 -5.35 -7.53 8.79
C GLY A 555 -6.27 -6.55 9.50
N VAL A 556 -6.14 -6.40 10.83
CA VAL A 556 -6.90 -5.40 11.60
C VAL A 556 -6.65 -3.99 11.07
N HIS A 557 -5.39 -3.58 10.85
CA HIS A 557 -5.13 -2.26 10.28
C HIS A 557 -5.60 -2.11 8.82
N THR A 558 -5.60 -3.19 8.03
CA THR A 558 -6.16 -3.18 6.67
C THR A 558 -7.69 -3.02 6.72
N ALA A 559 -8.36 -3.69 7.65
CA ALA A 559 -9.80 -3.55 7.90
C ALA A 559 -10.14 -2.12 8.35
N ARG A 560 -9.34 -1.53 9.24
CA ARG A 560 -9.47 -0.13 9.67
C ARG A 560 -9.34 0.85 8.50
N ARG A 561 -8.41 0.61 7.56
CA ARG A 561 -8.30 1.39 6.31
C ARG A 561 -9.55 1.26 5.42
N GLY A 562 -10.29 0.17 5.57
CA GLY A 562 -11.59 -0.07 4.94
C GLY A 562 -12.79 0.40 5.76
N TRP A 563 -12.57 1.12 6.87
CA TRP A 563 -13.61 1.64 7.75
C TRP A 563 -14.38 0.56 8.52
N ALA A 564 -13.80 -0.65 8.66
CA ALA A 564 -14.44 -1.73 9.38
C ALA A 564 -14.64 -1.41 10.85
N GLU A 565 -15.87 -1.58 11.31
CA GLU A 565 -16.26 -1.65 12.72
C GLU A 565 -16.27 -3.11 13.19
N PRO A 566 -16.25 -3.38 14.51
CA PRO A 566 -16.35 -4.75 15.02
C PRO A 566 -17.56 -5.53 14.48
N ALA A 567 -18.68 -4.84 14.23
CA ALA A 567 -19.91 -5.46 13.74
C ALA A 567 -19.81 -6.01 12.29
N ASP A 568 -18.89 -5.46 11.48
CA ASP A 568 -18.69 -5.89 10.10
C ASP A 568 -17.88 -7.19 10.02
N VAL A 569 -17.12 -7.52 11.07
CA VAL A 569 -16.11 -8.57 11.05
C VAL A 569 -16.58 -9.82 11.81
N ILE A 570 -16.65 -10.96 11.12
CA ILE A 570 -17.15 -12.22 11.72
C ILE A 570 -16.21 -12.75 12.82
N ASN A 571 -14.93 -12.37 12.79
CA ASN A 571 -13.93 -12.74 13.80
C ASN A 571 -14.16 -12.10 15.18
N THR A 572 -15.13 -11.19 15.32
CA THR A 572 -15.50 -10.55 16.60
C THR A 572 -16.68 -11.22 17.29
N ARG A 573 -17.32 -12.17 16.60
CA ARG A 573 -18.55 -12.82 17.06
C ARG A 573 -18.26 -13.83 18.16
N GLU A 574 -19.20 -13.93 19.10
CA GLU A 574 -19.22 -15.04 20.04
C GLU A 574 -19.41 -16.37 19.26
N ILE A 575 -18.92 -17.48 19.82
CA ILE A 575 -18.94 -18.79 19.15
C ILE A 575 -20.35 -19.20 18.67
N GLU A 576 -21.40 -18.89 19.45
CA GLU A 576 -22.79 -19.22 19.08
C GLU A 576 -23.25 -18.46 17.81
N ASP A 577 -22.90 -17.18 17.70
CA ASP A 577 -23.25 -16.33 16.55
C ASP A 577 -22.39 -16.66 15.33
N LEU A 578 -21.12 -17.04 15.55
CA LEU A 578 -20.25 -17.52 14.48
C LEU A 578 -20.75 -18.85 13.92
N ARG A 579 -21.07 -19.83 14.76
CA ARG A 579 -21.64 -21.12 14.31
C ARG A 579 -22.96 -20.98 13.57
N ALA A 580 -23.74 -19.95 13.88
CA ALA A 580 -24.99 -19.67 13.17
C ALA A 580 -24.78 -18.99 11.81
N PHE A 581 -23.59 -18.42 11.58
CA PHE A 581 -23.20 -17.81 10.32
C PHE A 581 -22.61 -18.83 9.35
N LEU A 582 -21.82 -19.78 9.87
CA LEU A 582 -21.25 -20.86 9.06
C LEU A 582 -22.35 -21.81 8.56
N HIS A 583 -22.15 -22.41 7.37
CA HIS A 583 -23.14 -23.19 6.58
C HIS A 583 -23.95 -24.23 7.36
#